data_AF-A0A2A8SDN4-F1
#
_entry.id   AF-A0A2A8SDN4-F1
#
_cell.length_a   1.000
_cell.length_b   1.000
_cell.length_c   1.000
_cell.angle_alpha   90.00
_cell.angle_beta   90.00
_cell.angle_gamma   90.00
#
_symmetry.space_group_name_H-M   'P 1'
#
loop_
_entity.id
_entity.type
_entity.pdbx_description
1 polymer ?
#
loop_
_entity_poly.entity_id
_entity_poly.type
_entity_poly.pdbx_seq_one_letter_code
_entity_poly.pdbx_strand_id
1 'polypeptide(L)'
;MVAFYVLIISFFLFLGMGQMGLSYFDSWHTSLQAAIAAMLLIAASARWGKRKTDLIRMVPSIFPRPDLIVLITGLLEIAAAIGILIPSMSRLTSICLAILLIAMFPANIKASKERLTIAGKHPPSLWLRTSIQVTFIVLVLLAG
;
A
#
# COMPACT_ATOMS: atom_id res chain seq x y z
N MET A 1 7.13 -2.43 -6.02
CA MET A 1 7.73 -1.41 -6.90
C MET A 1 6.69 -0.42 -7.40
N VAL A 2 5.65 -0.83 -8.14
CA VAL A 2 4.62 0.10 -8.66
C VAL A 2 4.01 1.00 -7.58
N ALA A 3 3.55 0.45 -6.46
CA ALA A 3 2.97 1.24 -5.36
C ALA A 3 3.95 2.27 -4.77
N PHE A 4 5.25 1.96 -4.73
CA PHE A 4 6.27 2.87 -4.20
C PHE A 4 6.52 4.05 -5.14
N TYR A 5 6.60 3.77 -6.44
CA TYR A 5 6.68 4.84 -7.44
C TYR A 5 5.44 5.72 -7.42
N VAL A 6 4.25 5.11 -7.31
CA VAL A 6 2.99 5.86 -7.18
C VAL A 6 3.05 6.80 -5.98
N LEU A 7 3.43 6.31 -4.81
CA LEU A 7 3.52 7.12 -3.59
C LEU A 7 4.46 8.32 -3.77
N ILE A 8 5.67 8.09 -4.26
CA ILE A 8 6.67 9.16 -4.42
C ILE A 8 6.18 10.18 -5.45
N ILE A 9 5.74 9.71 -6.61
CA ILE A 9 5.30 10.59 -7.70
C ILE A 9 4.07 11.38 -7.27
N SER A 10 3.07 10.74 -6.65
CA SER A 10 1.88 11.42 -6.18
C SER A 10 2.18 12.42 -5.06
N PHE A 11 3.09 12.11 -4.14
CA PHE A 11 3.51 13.03 -3.09
C PHE A 11 4.12 14.32 -3.65
N PHE A 12 5.08 14.21 -4.58
CA PHE A 12 5.68 15.39 -5.20
C PHE A 12 4.69 16.16 -6.09
N LEU A 13 3.76 15.45 -6.75
CA LEU A 13 2.69 16.10 -7.51
C LEU A 13 1.75 16.91 -6.60
N PHE A 14 1.28 16.34 -5.49
CA PHE A 14 0.41 17.05 -4.56
C PHE A 14 1.13 18.20 -3.86
N LEU A 15 2.40 18.04 -3.52
CA LEU A 15 3.22 19.11 -2.97
C LEU A 15 3.39 20.28 -3.97
N GLY A 16 3.63 19.97 -5.25
CA GLY A 16 3.69 20.97 -6.31
C GLY A 16 2.35 21.68 -6.53
N MET A 17 1.24 20.93 -6.44
CA MET A 17 -0.12 21.48 -6.51
C MET A 17 -0.44 22.43 -5.34
N GLY A 18 0.10 22.17 -4.15
CA GLY A 18 0.02 23.10 -3.01
C GLY A 18 0.68 24.44 -3.34
N GLN A 19 1.88 24.42 -3.94
CA GLN A 19 2.57 25.64 -4.36
C GLN A 19 1.86 26.42 -5.49
N MET A 20 0.97 25.76 -6.24
CA MET A 20 0.16 26.38 -7.29
C MET A 20 -1.14 27.00 -6.76
N GLY A 21 -1.34 27.06 -5.43
CA GLY A 21 -2.45 27.79 -4.80
C GLY A 21 -3.64 26.94 -4.35
N LEU A 22 -3.52 25.61 -4.35
CA LEU A 22 -4.53 24.74 -3.73
C LEU A 22 -4.29 24.69 -2.21
N SER A 23 -5.01 25.55 -1.47
CA SER A 23 -4.92 25.69 -0.01
C SER A 23 -5.11 24.38 0.78
N TYR A 24 -5.72 23.35 0.16
CA TYR A 24 -5.86 22.02 0.74
C TYR A 24 -4.53 21.22 0.80
N PHE A 25 -3.59 21.47 -0.11
CA PHE A 25 -2.30 20.75 -0.20
C PHE A 25 -1.09 21.53 0.35
N ASP A 26 -1.35 22.70 0.94
CA ASP A 26 -0.30 23.59 1.46
C ASP A 26 0.49 22.96 2.62
N SER A 27 -0.14 21.99 3.30
CA SER A 27 0.50 21.17 4.33
C SER A 27 1.11 19.90 3.75
N TRP A 28 2.36 19.62 4.15
CA TRP A 28 3.02 18.35 3.82
C TRP A 28 2.22 17.12 4.27
N HIS A 29 1.45 17.26 5.37
CA HIS A 29 0.63 16.20 5.94
C HIS A 29 -0.56 15.81 5.03
N THR A 30 -1.31 16.78 4.50
CA THR A 30 -2.45 16.50 3.60
C THR A 30 -1.98 15.95 2.25
N SER A 31 -0.85 16.46 1.74
CA SER A 31 -0.19 15.90 0.55
C SER A 31 0.25 14.45 0.75
N LEU A 32 0.76 14.10 1.94
CA LEU A 32 1.14 12.73 2.27
C LEU A 32 -0.08 11.80 2.40
N GLN A 33 -1.15 12.25 3.07
CA GLN A 33 -2.40 11.50 3.19
C GLN A 33 -3.02 11.21 1.81
N ALA A 34 -3.04 12.20 0.91
CA ALA A 34 -3.51 12.03 -0.45
C ALA A 34 -2.63 11.07 -1.26
N ALA A 35 -1.31 11.17 -1.12
CA ALA A 35 -0.37 10.26 -1.77
C ALA A 35 -0.57 8.80 -1.33
N ILE A 36 -0.76 8.58 -0.02
CA ILE A 36 -1.06 7.27 0.56
C ILE A 36 -2.41 6.75 0.07
N ALA A 37 -3.45 7.58 0.07
CA ALA A 37 -4.77 7.19 -0.44
C ALA A 37 -4.70 6.76 -1.91
N ALA A 38 -4.02 7.54 -2.76
CA ALA A 38 -3.82 7.20 -4.17
C ALA A 38 -3.07 5.88 -4.34
N MET A 39 -1.99 5.67 -3.57
CA MET A 39 -1.25 4.41 -3.56
C MET A 39 -2.14 3.22 -3.17
N LEU A 40 -2.95 3.36 -2.11
CA LEU A 40 -3.83 2.30 -1.64
C LEU A 40 -4.91 1.96 -2.66
N LEU A 41 -5.50 2.94 -3.34
CA LEU A 41 -6.48 2.69 -4.40
C LEU A 41 -5.84 1.95 -5.59
N ILE A 42 -4.60 2.28 -5.96
CA ILE A 42 -3.87 1.55 -7.00
C ILE A 42 -3.55 0.13 -6.53
N ALA A 43 -3.12 -0.06 -5.28
CA ALA A 43 -2.88 -1.38 -4.70
C ALA A 43 -4.16 -2.23 -4.64
N ALA A 44 -5.29 -1.62 -4.27
CA ALA A 44 -6.58 -2.26 -4.21
C ALA A 44 -7.00 -2.73 -5.61
N SER A 45 -6.92 -1.87 -6.63
CA SER A 45 -7.32 -2.23 -8.00
C SER A 45 -6.59 -3.46 -8.56
N ALA A 46 -5.34 -3.71 -8.14
CA ALA A 46 -4.57 -4.88 -8.55
C ALA A 46 -5.22 -6.22 -8.10
N ARG A 47 -6.10 -6.21 -7.09
CA ARG A 47 -6.77 -7.39 -6.53
C ARG A 47 -8.01 -7.82 -7.29
N TRP A 48 -8.58 -6.94 -8.12
CA TRP A 48 -9.72 -7.26 -8.99
C TRP A 48 -9.31 -7.55 -10.43
N GLY A 49 -8.12 -7.09 -10.86
CA GLY A 49 -7.65 -7.27 -12.23
C GLY A 49 -6.82 -8.54 -12.48
N LYS A 50 -6.02 -8.50 -13.55
CA LYS A 50 -5.16 -9.61 -14.01
C LYS A 50 -4.12 -10.07 -12.98
N ARG A 51 -3.81 -9.25 -11.97
CA ARG A 51 -2.82 -9.58 -10.92
C ARG A 51 -3.42 -10.34 -9.72
N LYS A 52 -4.75 -10.51 -9.67
CA LYS A 52 -5.43 -11.27 -8.62
C LYS A 52 -4.84 -12.68 -8.45
N THR A 53 -4.64 -13.39 -9.55
CA THR A 53 -4.12 -14.77 -9.54
C THR A 53 -2.71 -14.84 -8.97
N ASP A 54 -1.85 -13.87 -9.29
CA ASP A 54 -0.49 -13.80 -8.76
C ASP A 54 -0.51 -13.51 -7.25
N LEU A 55 -1.38 -12.60 -6.80
CA LEU A 55 -1.53 -12.26 -5.38
C LEU A 55 -2.02 -13.45 -4.55
N ILE A 56 -2.97 -14.22 -5.07
CA ILE A 56 -3.46 -15.44 -4.42
C ILE A 56 -2.31 -16.45 -4.22
N ARG A 57 -1.42 -16.58 -5.21
CA ARG A 57 -0.24 -17.47 -5.11
C ARG A 57 0.76 -17.01 -4.04
N MET A 58 0.86 -15.71 -3.79
CA MET A 58 1.74 -15.16 -2.76
C MET A 58 1.23 -15.43 -1.33
N VAL A 59 -0.06 -15.70 -1.14
CA VAL A 59 -0.62 -15.98 0.20
C VAL A 59 -0.01 -17.27 0.75
N PRO A 60 0.50 -17.28 2.00
CA PRO A 60 1.03 -18.49 2.63
C PRO A 60 -0.02 -19.61 2.70
N SER A 61 0.41 -20.86 2.48
CA SER A 61 -0.47 -22.04 2.47
C SER A 61 -1.11 -22.36 3.83
N ILE A 62 -0.61 -21.74 4.91
CA ILE A 62 -1.20 -21.85 6.24
C ILE A 62 -2.59 -21.21 6.33
N PHE A 63 -2.93 -20.31 5.41
CA PHE A 63 -4.21 -19.62 5.40
C PHE A 63 -5.23 -20.35 4.51
N PRO A 64 -6.41 -20.70 5.06
CA PRO A 64 -7.50 -21.26 4.26
C PRO A 64 -8.10 -20.16 3.36
N ARG A 65 -8.42 -20.51 2.10
CA ARG A 65 -9.05 -19.61 1.11
C ARG A 65 -8.27 -18.31 0.83
N PRO A 66 -7.09 -18.40 0.18
CA PRO A 66 -6.26 -17.24 -0.14
C PRO A 66 -6.96 -16.19 -1.01
N ASP A 67 -7.95 -16.60 -1.80
CA ASP A 67 -8.85 -15.76 -2.58
C ASP A 67 -9.66 -14.78 -1.72
N LEU A 68 -10.22 -15.23 -0.60
CA LEU A 68 -10.97 -14.38 0.33
C LEU A 68 -10.05 -13.38 1.02
N ILE A 69 -8.83 -13.78 1.38
CA ILE A 69 -7.85 -12.89 2.02
C ILE A 69 -7.46 -11.76 1.07
N VAL A 70 -7.22 -12.07 -0.21
CA VAL A 70 -6.94 -11.05 -1.21
C VAL A 70 -8.12 -10.09 -1.36
N LEU A 71 -9.37 -10.57 -1.32
CA LEU A 71 -10.55 -9.71 -1.39
C LEU A 71 -10.69 -8.81 -0.15
N ILE A 72 -10.60 -9.39 1.06
CA ILE A 72 -10.72 -8.67 2.33
C ILE A 72 -9.63 -7.59 2.43
N THR A 73 -8.39 -7.94 2.08
CA THR A 73 -7.31 -6.96 2.11
C THR A 73 -7.50 -5.83 1.11
N GLY A 74 -8.13 -6.07 -0.04
CA GLY A 74 -8.48 -5.00 -0.98
C GLY A 74 -9.56 -4.07 -0.45
N LEU A 75 -10.58 -4.60 0.23
CA LEU A 75 -11.61 -3.78 0.88
C LEU A 75 -11.01 -2.94 2.02
N LEU A 76 -10.11 -3.52 2.82
CA LEU A 76 -9.41 -2.80 3.88
C LEU A 76 -8.53 -1.67 3.33
N GLU A 77 -7.86 -1.87 2.20
CA GLU A 77 -7.08 -0.80 1.56
C GLU A 77 -7.96 0.35 1.07
N ILE A 78 -9.14 0.07 0.52
CA ILE A 78 -10.11 1.11 0.11
C ILE A 78 -10.63 1.86 1.34
N ALA A 79 -11.00 1.13 2.40
CA ALA A 79 -11.45 1.73 3.65
C ALA A 79 -10.35 2.60 4.28
N ALA A 80 -9.09 2.15 4.24
CA ALA A 80 -7.96 2.93 4.73
C ALA A 80 -7.66 4.16 3.86
N ALA A 81 -7.83 4.07 2.54
CA ALA A 81 -7.68 5.21 1.63
C ALA A 81 -8.69 6.33 1.94
N ILE A 82 -9.92 5.97 2.35
CA ILE A 82 -10.93 6.93 2.78
C ILE A 82 -10.63 7.42 4.19
N GLY A 83 -10.32 6.51 5.12
CA GLY A 83 -10.12 6.82 6.53
C GLY A 83 -8.92 7.72 6.81
N ILE A 84 -7.84 7.62 6.02
CA ILE A 84 -6.64 8.44 6.18
C ILE A 84 -6.88 9.91 5.77
N LEU A 85 -7.89 10.18 4.95
CA LEU A 85 -8.28 11.54 4.55
C LEU A 85 -9.22 12.22 5.55
N ILE A 86 -9.75 11.46 6.51
CA ILE A 86 -10.66 11.97 7.55
C ILE A 86 -9.82 12.29 8.80
N PRO A 87 -9.66 13.56 9.20
CA PRO A 87 -8.75 13.93 10.29
C PRO A 87 -9.01 13.22 11.62
N SER A 88 -10.29 12.95 11.95
CA SER A 88 -10.68 12.25 13.17
C SER A 88 -10.36 10.74 13.14
N MET A 89 -10.25 10.14 11.95
CA MET A 89 -9.96 8.71 11.77
C MET A 89 -8.52 8.46 11.30
N SER A 90 -7.78 9.49 10.92
CA SER A 90 -6.43 9.42 10.37
C SER A 90 -5.48 8.59 11.22
N ARG A 91 -5.35 8.91 12.51
CA ARG A 91 -4.48 8.19 13.45
C ARG A 91 -4.88 6.72 13.65
N LEU A 92 -6.19 6.43 13.74
CA LEU A 92 -6.65 5.05 13.86
C LEU A 92 -6.36 4.28 12.57
N THR A 93 -6.61 4.93 11.42
CA THR A 93 -6.41 4.36 10.09
C THR A 93 -4.94 4.07 9.83
N SER A 94 -4.02 4.96 10.23
CA SER A 94 -2.59 4.74 10.07
C SER A 94 -2.08 3.54 10.88
N ILE A 95 -2.55 3.38 12.12
CA ILE A 95 -2.23 2.23 12.96
C ILE A 95 -2.78 0.94 12.34
N CYS A 96 -4.06 0.92 11.95
CA CYS A 96 -4.67 -0.23 11.29
C CYS A 96 -3.95 -0.60 9.99
N LEU A 97 -3.54 0.39 9.20
CA LEU A 97 -2.83 0.19 7.96
C LEU A 97 -1.39 -0.32 8.20
N ALA A 98 -0.70 0.17 9.23
CA ALA A 98 0.60 -0.36 9.64
C ALA A 98 0.50 -1.85 10.03
N ILE A 99 -0.53 -2.22 10.81
CA ILE A 99 -0.79 -3.61 11.18
C ILE A 99 -1.08 -4.46 9.92
N LEU A 100 -1.90 -3.96 9.00
CA LEU A 100 -2.20 -4.63 7.74
C LEU A 100 -0.93 -4.89 6.91
N LEU A 101 -0.05 -3.87 6.80
CA LEU A 101 1.22 -4.01 6.09
C LEU A 101 2.11 -5.06 6.74
N ILE A 102 2.23 -5.06 8.07
CA ILE A 102 2.99 -6.09 8.81
C ILE A 102 2.40 -7.48 8.55
N ALA A 103 1.07 -7.62 8.60
CA ALA A 103 0.37 -8.88 8.34
C ALA A 103 0.57 -9.40 6.89
N MET A 104 0.82 -8.51 5.93
CA MET A 104 1.14 -8.90 4.55
C MET A 104 2.61 -9.32 4.34
N PHE A 105 3.50 -9.04 5.28
CA PHE A 105 4.93 -9.36 5.15
C PHE A 105 5.24 -10.86 4.93
N PRO A 106 4.57 -11.82 5.57
CA PRO A 106 4.77 -13.25 5.31
C PRO A 106 4.53 -13.64 3.85
N ALA A 107 3.54 -13.04 3.20
CA ALA A 107 3.29 -13.25 1.77
C ALA A 107 4.46 -12.72 0.92
N ASN A 108 5.12 -11.65 1.37
CA ASN A 108 6.28 -11.09 0.70
C ASN A 108 7.53 -11.98 0.85
N ILE A 109 7.73 -12.59 2.01
CA ILE A 109 8.79 -13.58 2.24
C ILE A 109 8.57 -14.81 1.35
N LYS A 110 7.35 -15.38 1.35
CA LYS A 110 7.02 -16.56 0.54
C LYS A 110 7.30 -16.32 -0.94
N ALA A 111 6.81 -15.21 -1.48
CA ALA A 111 7.01 -14.87 -2.89
C ALA A 111 8.49 -14.75 -3.28
N SER A 112 9.33 -14.23 -2.38
CA SER A 112 10.78 -14.14 -2.61
C SER A 112 11.48 -15.50 -2.50
N LYS A 113 11.08 -16.34 -1.54
CA LYS A 113 11.67 -17.68 -1.33
C LYS A 113 11.32 -18.63 -2.47
N GLU A 114 10.06 -18.62 -2.90
CA GLU A 114 9.55 -19.48 -3.98
C GLU A 114 9.82 -18.91 -5.38
N ARG A 115 10.52 -17.77 -5.47
CA ARG A 115 10.81 -17.04 -6.74
C ARG A 115 9.57 -16.88 -7.63
N LEU A 116 8.40 -16.68 -7.03
CA LEU A 116 7.14 -16.57 -7.75
C LEU A 116 7.22 -15.42 -8.74
N THR A 117 7.04 -15.71 -10.03
CA THR A 117 6.91 -14.67 -11.06
C THR A 117 5.62 -13.90 -10.83
N ILE A 118 5.76 -12.61 -10.55
CA ILE A 118 4.63 -11.68 -10.41
C ILE A 118 4.63 -10.84 -11.68
N ALA A 119 3.53 -10.88 -12.44
CA ALA A 119 3.43 -10.21 -13.74
C ALA A 119 4.59 -10.55 -14.71
N GLY A 120 5.04 -11.82 -14.70
CA GLY A 120 6.09 -12.32 -15.61
C GLY A 120 7.52 -11.87 -15.28
N LYS A 121 7.76 -11.21 -14.13
CA LYS A 121 9.10 -10.81 -13.68
C LYS A 121 9.48 -11.49 -12.36
N HIS A 122 10.75 -11.79 -12.19
CA HIS A 122 11.27 -12.27 -10.91
C HIS A 122 11.10 -11.19 -9.83
N PRO A 123 10.71 -11.59 -8.61
CA PRO A 123 10.57 -10.65 -7.52
C PRO A 123 11.94 -10.06 -7.15
N PRO A 124 12.02 -8.76 -6.84
CA PRO A 124 13.25 -8.13 -6.36
C PRO A 124 13.71 -8.77 -5.04
N SER A 125 14.97 -8.57 -4.68
CA SER A 125 15.56 -9.15 -3.47
C SER A 125 14.72 -8.86 -2.22
N LEU A 126 14.64 -9.83 -1.31
CA LEU A 126 13.87 -9.71 -0.08
C LEU A 126 14.26 -8.46 0.71
N TRP A 127 15.56 -8.16 0.78
CA TRP A 127 16.10 -6.96 1.42
C TRP A 127 15.46 -5.67 0.90
N LEU A 128 15.40 -5.49 -0.43
CA LEU A 128 14.80 -4.30 -1.03
C LEU A 128 13.30 -4.20 -0.72
N ARG A 129 12.59 -5.34 -0.71
CA ARG A 129 11.16 -5.37 -0.36
C ARG A 129 10.94 -5.00 1.11
N THR A 130 11.76 -5.51 2.02
CA THR A 130 11.70 -5.19 3.44
C THR A 130 11.98 -3.71 3.68
N SER A 131 13.02 -3.15 3.05
CA SER A 131 13.33 -1.72 3.17
C SER A 131 12.17 -0.84 2.72
N ILE A 132 11.61 -1.12 1.53
CA ILE A 132 10.45 -0.39 1.02
C ILE A 132 9.24 -0.53 1.96
N GLN A 133 9.04 -1.70 2.55
CA GLN A 133 7.94 -1.95 3.45
C GLN A 133 8.07 -1.20 4.78
N VAL A 134 9.28 -1.13 5.34
CA VAL A 134 9.56 -0.30 6.51
C VAL A 134 9.30 1.17 6.19
N THR A 135 9.75 1.65 5.02
CA THR A 135 9.45 3.02 4.56
C THR A 135 7.94 3.28 4.50
N PHE A 136 7.14 2.35 3.95
CA PHE A 136 5.69 2.52 3.93
C PHE A 136 5.07 2.60 5.32
N ILE A 137 5.48 1.73 6.24
CA ILE A 137 4.96 1.75 7.62
C ILE A 137 5.25 3.09 8.27
N VAL A 138 6.49 3.60 8.14
CA VAL A 138 6.87 4.90 8.70
C VAL A 138 6.04 6.03 8.08
N LEU A 139 5.92 6.08 6.76
CA LEU A 139 5.16 7.14 6.07
C LEU A 139 3.67 7.10 6.41
N VAL A 140 3.08 5.91 6.54
CA VAL A 140 1.69 5.75 6.97
C VAL A 140 1.48 6.28 8.38
N LEU A 141 2.38 5.94 9.31
CA LEU A 141 2.29 6.44 10.69
C LEU A 141 2.48 7.96 10.77
N LEU A 142 3.35 8.54 9.94
CA LEU A 142 3.54 10.00 9.85
C LEU A 142 2.34 10.74 9.26
N ALA A 143 1.51 10.06 8.46
CA ALA A 143 0.28 10.62 7.89
C ALA A 143 -0.92 10.53 8.83
N GLY A 144 -0.79 9.83 9.96
CA GLY A 144 -1.83 9.56 10.95
C GLY A 144 -1.99 10.63 12.01
#